data_AF-A0A4Z1JXT1-F1
#
_entry.id   AF-A0A4Z1JXT1-F1
#
_cell.length_a   1.000
_cell.length_b   1.000
_cell.length_c   1.000
_cell.angle_alpha   90.00
_cell.angle_beta   90.00
_cell.angle_gamma   90.00
#
_symmetry.space_group_name_H-M   'P 1'
#
loop_
_entity.id
_entity.type
_entity.pdbx_description
1 polymer ?
#
loop_
_entity_poly.entity_id
_entity_poly.type
_entity_poly.pdbx_seq_one_letter_code
_entity_poly.pdbx_strand_id
1 'polypeptide(L)'
;MEHQGDGTTSAIVNFAPDGDIILVVGPEMKRFRVHSLFLKVASKPFYAMFKWEWQEGQDLLHRDGPKEIELPADNAAALETILAIIHHQHNEIARSITASQVLEVAIVADKYDFLGAVKFASEVLLRIGAKDPSDQMRLVAAAYLFRDARAFKEITKALVLNYHGSYLDLACDEVESAMSWRVYSKHRGATQGQNFVKCS
;
A
#
# COMPACT_ATOMS: atom_id res chain seq x y z
N MET A 1 40.19 14.00 -12.42
CA MET A 1 39.64 12.64 -12.39
C MET A 1 38.16 12.80 -12.13
N GLU A 2 37.38 12.83 -13.19
CA GLU A 2 35.94 13.11 -13.14
C GLU A 2 35.20 11.85 -12.71
N HIS A 3 34.41 11.97 -11.64
CA HIS A 3 33.43 10.98 -11.24
C HIS A 3 32.23 11.07 -12.19
N GLN A 4 32.14 10.13 -13.14
CA GLN A 4 30.89 9.84 -13.83
C GLN A 4 29.97 9.07 -12.87
N GLY A 5 28.95 9.76 -12.36
CA GLY A 5 27.82 9.13 -11.72
C GLY A 5 26.98 8.42 -12.77
N ASP A 6 26.98 7.09 -12.74
CA ASP A 6 26.11 6.25 -13.54
C ASP A 6 24.65 6.46 -13.07
N GLY A 7 23.90 7.28 -13.80
CA GLY A 7 22.47 7.46 -13.60
C GLY A 7 21.72 6.24 -14.11
N THR A 8 21.68 5.16 -13.31
CA THR A 8 20.90 3.97 -13.64
C THR A 8 19.44 4.37 -13.81
N THR A 9 18.99 4.48 -15.06
CA THR A 9 17.60 4.83 -15.37
C THR A 9 16.76 3.58 -15.11
N SER A 10 16.09 3.53 -13.96
CA SER A 10 15.20 2.43 -13.59
C SER A 10 14.11 2.26 -14.66
N ALA A 11 13.92 1.03 -15.16
CA ALA A 11 12.94 0.74 -16.20
C ALA A 11 11.52 1.08 -15.71
N ILE A 12 10.73 1.74 -16.56
CA ILE A 12 9.36 2.12 -16.23
C ILE A 12 8.44 0.92 -16.47
N VAL A 13 7.77 0.45 -15.42
CA VAL A 13 6.68 -0.53 -15.51
C VAL A 13 5.41 0.22 -15.91
N ASN A 14 4.85 -0.11 -17.07
CA ASN A 14 3.69 0.57 -17.62
C ASN A 14 2.41 -0.21 -17.32
N PHE A 15 1.63 0.25 -16.34
CA PHE A 15 0.23 -0.18 -16.19
C PHE A 15 -0.68 0.59 -17.15
N ALA A 16 -0.31 1.83 -17.49
CA ALA A 16 -0.96 2.65 -18.51
C ALA A 16 0.11 3.31 -19.39
N PRO A 17 0.33 2.84 -20.64
CA PRO A 17 1.31 3.43 -21.55
C PRO A 17 1.08 4.92 -21.87
N ASP A 18 -0.17 5.37 -21.79
CA ASP A 18 -0.64 6.75 -21.94
C ASP A 18 -0.99 7.40 -20.59
N GLY A 19 -0.54 6.82 -19.48
CA GLY A 19 -0.72 7.34 -18.13
C GLY A 19 -0.19 8.77 -17.97
N ASP A 20 -0.86 9.54 -17.11
CA ASP A 20 -0.61 10.93 -16.77
C ASP A 20 0.30 11.10 -15.55
N ILE A 21 0.58 10.01 -14.81
CA ILE A 21 1.46 10.01 -13.63
C ILE A 21 2.50 8.89 -13.72
N ILE A 22 3.70 9.17 -13.21
CA ILE A 22 4.73 8.20 -12.85
C ILE A 22 4.89 8.22 -11.33
N LEU A 23 4.62 7.10 -10.67
CA LEU A 23 4.97 6.91 -9.26
C LEU A 23 6.41 6.42 -9.16
N VAL A 24 7.24 7.09 -8.37
CA VAL A 24 8.63 6.70 -8.07
C VAL A 24 8.68 6.21 -6.64
N VAL A 25 8.85 4.90 -6.46
CA VAL A 25 8.48 4.22 -5.20
C VAL A 25 9.66 3.49 -4.60
N GLY A 26 9.80 3.65 -3.28
CA GLY A 26 10.78 2.96 -2.47
C GLY A 26 12.22 3.44 -2.68
N PRO A 27 13.16 2.96 -1.85
CA PRO A 27 14.59 3.24 -2.00
C PRO A 27 15.17 2.74 -3.33
N GLU A 28 14.54 1.75 -3.95
CA GLU A 28 14.89 1.23 -5.27
C GLU A 28 14.47 2.13 -6.43
N MET A 29 13.71 3.20 -6.16
CA MET A 29 13.23 4.16 -7.17
C MET A 29 12.50 3.44 -8.32
N LYS A 30 11.65 2.46 -8.00
CA LYS A 30 10.84 1.75 -8.99
C LYS A 30 9.81 2.71 -9.59
N ARG A 31 9.69 2.70 -10.91
CA ARG A 31 8.87 3.65 -11.66
C ARG A 31 7.64 2.97 -12.24
N PHE A 32 6.45 3.42 -11.85
CA PHE A 32 5.18 2.91 -12.35
C PHE A 32 4.41 3.98 -13.10
N ARG A 33 4.16 3.77 -14.40
CA ARG A 33 3.30 4.66 -15.18
C ARG A 33 1.85 4.21 -15.10
N VAL A 34 0.99 5.11 -14.64
CA VAL A 34 -0.40 4.83 -14.26
C VAL A 34 -1.32 5.98 -14.68
N HIS A 35 -2.62 5.72 -14.68
CA HIS A 35 -3.63 6.77 -14.78
C HIS A 35 -4.02 7.25 -13.38
N SER A 36 -3.91 8.56 -13.12
CA SER A 36 -4.32 9.23 -11.89
C SER A 36 -5.76 8.88 -11.51
N LEU A 37 -6.64 8.74 -12.50
CA LEU A 37 -8.06 8.46 -12.31
C LEU A 37 -8.32 7.17 -11.52
N PHE A 38 -7.61 6.09 -11.82
CA PHE A 38 -7.79 4.81 -11.13
C PHE A 38 -7.39 4.92 -9.66
N LEU A 39 -6.29 5.59 -9.37
CA LEU A 39 -5.82 5.87 -8.02
C LEU A 39 -6.82 6.75 -7.24
N LYS A 40 -7.31 7.83 -7.86
CA LYS A 40 -8.30 8.75 -7.25
C LYS A 40 -9.61 8.04 -6.88
N VAL A 41 -10.09 7.17 -7.76
CA VAL A 41 -11.32 6.40 -7.52
C VAL A 41 -11.10 5.33 -6.46
N ALA A 42 -9.92 4.70 -6.43
CA ALA A 42 -9.61 3.60 -5.54
C ALA A 42 -9.14 4.03 -4.14
N SER A 43 -8.63 5.26 -3.95
CA SER A 43 -7.98 5.72 -2.73
C SER A 43 -8.28 7.18 -2.39
N LYS A 44 -8.79 7.42 -1.17
CA LYS A 44 -9.01 8.79 -0.67
C LYS A 44 -7.70 9.58 -0.46
N PRO A 45 -6.63 9.00 0.11
CA PRO A 45 -5.33 9.66 0.18
C PRO A 45 -4.79 10.06 -1.21
N PHE A 46 -4.86 9.20 -2.21
CA PHE A 46 -4.44 9.57 -3.57
C PHE A 46 -5.36 10.62 -4.20
N TYR A 47 -6.67 10.57 -3.94
CA TYR A 47 -7.60 11.65 -4.31
C TYR A 47 -7.17 13.00 -3.75
N ALA A 48 -6.83 13.06 -2.45
CA ALA A 48 -6.35 14.28 -1.82
C ALA A 48 -4.98 14.71 -2.37
N MET A 49 -4.07 13.76 -2.60
CA MET A 49 -2.73 13.99 -3.14
C MET A 49 -2.78 14.59 -4.55
N PHE A 50 -3.76 14.22 -5.37
CA PHE A 50 -3.88 14.68 -6.76
C PHE A 50 -4.83 15.87 -6.94
N LYS A 51 -5.26 16.49 -5.84
CA LYS A 51 -6.18 17.64 -5.89
C LYS A 51 -5.63 18.82 -6.71
N TRP A 52 -4.30 18.95 -6.82
CA TRP A 52 -3.63 19.98 -7.61
C TRP A 52 -3.99 19.91 -9.11
N GLU A 53 -4.32 18.73 -9.67
CA GLU A 53 -4.76 18.59 -11.07
C GLU A 53 -6.03 19.39 -11.40
N TRP A 54 -6.84 19.70 -10.39
CA TRP A 54 -8.11 20.41 -10.56
C TRP A 54 -7.98 21.91 -10.34
N GLN A 55 -6.87 22.37 -9.76
CA GLN A 55 -6.65 23.78 -9.45
C GLN A 55 -6.05 24.57 -10.62
N GLU A 56 -5.54 23.88 -11.65
CA GLU A 56 -4.72 24.53 -12.69
C GLU A 56 -5.34 24.53 -14.10
N GLY A 57 -6.56 24.03 -14.27
CA GLY A 57 -7.18 23.92 -15.60
C GLY A 57 -6.56 22.79 -16.42
N GLN A 58 -7.40 22.09 -17.20
CA GLN A 58 -7.06 20.83 -17.87
C GLN A 58 -5.95 20.90 -18.95
N ASP A 59 -5.31 22.05 -19.15
CA ASP A 59 -4.47 22.33 -20.32
C ASP A 59 -2.95 22.16 -20.13
N LEU A 60 -2.45 21.92 -18.90
CA LEU A 60 -1.00 21.80 -18.65
C LEU A 60 -0.49 20.37 -18.47
N LEU A 61 -1.35 19.40 -18.14
CA LEU A 61 -0.93 18.02 -17.82
C LEU A 61 -0.42 17.22 -19.03
N HIS A 62 -0.74 17.65 -20.26
CA HIS A 62 -0.35 16.94 -21.48
C HIS A 62 0.80 17.60 -22.26
N ARG A 63 1.26 18.79 -21.87
CA ARG A 63 2.32 19.49 -22.61
C ARG A 63 3.73 19.03 -22.27
N ASP A 64 3.98 18.67 -21.00
CA ASP A 64 5.33 18.37 -20.48
C ASP A 64 5.56 16.88 -20.15
N GLY A 65 4.62 16.00 -20.51
CA GLY A 65 4.69 14.57 -20.22
C GLY A 65 4.07 14.19 -18.86
N PRO A 66 4.14 12.90 -18.47
CA PRO A 66 3.52 12.43 -17.24
C PRO A 66 4.24 13.02 -16.01
N LYS A 67 3.48 13.41 -14.99
CA LYS A 67 4.05 13.98 -13.77
C LYS A 67 4.62 12.92 -12.85
N GLU A 68 5.80 13.17 -12.29
CA GLU A 68 6.40 12.28 -11.29
C GLU A 68 5.93 12.58 -9.87
N ILE A 69 5.67 11.53 -9.10
CA ILE A 69 5.29 11.60 -7.68
C ILE A 69 6.15 10.61 -6.90
N GLU A 70 6.93 11.14 -5.96
CA GLU A 70 7.86 10.35 -5.15
C GLU A 70 7.18 9.79 -3.89
N LEU A 71 7.39 8.49 -3.66
CA LEU A 71 6.90 7.72 -2.52
C LEU A 71 8.08 6.91 -1.93
N PRO A 72 9.11 7.57 -1.38
CA PRO A 72 10.38 6.91 -1.03
C PRO A 72 10.29 5.96 0.16
N ALA A 73 9.27 6.14 1.02
CA ALA A 73 9.05 5.30 2.21
C ALA A 73 8.10 4.12 1.95
N ASP A 74 7.64 3.95 0.71
CA ASP A 74 6.67 2.93 0.35
C ASP A 74 7.31 1.67 -0.22
N ASN A 75 6.72 0.52 0.08
CA ASN A 75 7.12 -0.76 -0.48
C ASN A 75 6.66 -0.85 -1.94
N ALA A 76 7.61 -0.82 -2.89
CA ALA A 76 7.25 -0.78 -4.29
C ALA A 76 6.63 -2.10 -4.78
N ALA A 77 7.01 -3.26 -4.25
CA ALA A 77 6.42 -4.54 -4.64
C ALA A 77 4.95 -4.67 -4.18
N ALA A 78 4.65 -4.17 -2.99
CA ALA A 78 3.28 -4.11 -2.48
C ALA A 78 2.42 -3.13 -3.29
N LEU A 79 2.96 -1.94 -3.61
CA LEU A 79 2.23 -0.98 -4.43
C LEU A 79 2.07 -1.47 -5.87
N GLU A 80 3.08 -2.10 -6.47
CA GLU A 80 3.02 -2.77 -7.78
C GLU A 80 1.88 -3.79 -7.83
N THR A 81 1.72 -4.59 -6.77
CA THR A 81 0.62 -5.55 -6.63
C THR A 81 -0.74 -4.86 -6.60
N ILE A 82 -0.89 -3.76 -5.85
CA ILE A 82 -2.13 -2.99 -5.79
C ILE A 82 -2.42 -2.33 -7.14
N LEU A 83 -1.42 -1.78 -7.81
CA LEU A 83 -1.55 -1.16 -9.13
C LEU A 83 -2.01 -2.19 -10.16
N ALA A 84 -1.41 -3.39 -10.16
CA ALA A 84 -1.85 -4.50 -10.99
C ALA A 84 -3.32 -4.88 -10.72
N ILE A 85 -3.76 -4.80 -9.46
CA ILE A 85 -5.17 -5.03 -9.10
C ILE A 85 -6.10 -3.96 -9.67
N ILE A 86 -5.82 -2.67 -9.42
CA ILE A 86 -6.72 -1.59 -9.82
C ILE A 86 -6.70 -1.31 -11.33
N HIS A 87 -5.62 -1.70 -12.02
CA HIS A 87 -5.51 -1.60 -13.49
C HIS A 87 -5.96 -2.88 -14.22
N HIS A 88 -6.53 -3.86 -13.51
CA HIS A 88 -7.00 -5.13 -14.08
C HIS A 88 -5.93 -5.98 -14.78
N GLN A 89 -4.68 -5.85 -14.38
CA GLN A 89 -3.53 -6.59 -14.94
C GLN A 89 -3.13 -7.74 -14.00
N HIS A 90 -4.05 -8.67 -13.79
CA HIS A 90 -3.97 -9.67 -12.70
C HIS A 90 -3.20 -10.96 -13.02
N ASN A 91 -2.47 -11.05 -14.13
CA ASN A 91 -2.14 -12.36 -14.70
C ASN A 91 -1.32 -13.28 -13.79
N GLU A 92 -0.58 -12.79 -12.78
CA GLU A 92 0.30 -13.64 -11.95
C GLU A 92 0.33 -13.38 -10.43
N ILE A 93 -0.44 -12.42 -9.91
CA ILE A 93 -0.30 -11.92 -8.52
C ILE A 93 -0.41 -13.03 -7.45
N ALA A 94 -1.33 -13.98 -7.64
CA ALA A 94 -1.63 -14.99 -6.61
C ALA A 94 -0.77 -16.26 -6.67
N ARG A 95 0.05 -16.47 -7.72
CA ARG A 95 0.71 -17.76 -7.93
C ARG A 95 2.00 -17.96 -7.12
N SER A 96 2.64 -16.88 -6.66
CA SER A 96 3.96 -16.95 -6.03
C SER A 96 4.14 -16.00 -4.82
N ILE A 97 3.09 -15.32 -4.38
CA ILE A 97 3.19 -14.35 -3.28
C ILE A 97 3.28 -15.04 -1.91
N THR A 98 4.17 -14.53 -1.05
CA THR A 98 4.46 -15.05 0.30
C THR A 98 3.59 -14.36 1.36
N ALA A 99 3.48 -14.95 2.56
CA ALA A 99 2.74 -14.32 3.67
C ALA A 99 3.28 -12.94 4.07
N SER A 100 4.60 -12.74 3.99
CA SER A 100 5.24 -11.44 4.18
C SER A 100 4.79 -10.42 3.12
N GLN A 101 4.82 -10.79 1.84
CA GLN A 101 4.33 -9.91 0.79
C GLN A 101 2.83 -9.61 0.90
N VAL A 102 2.01 -10.57 1.35
CA VAL A 102 0.58 -10.33 1.64
C VAL A 102 0.40 -9.31 2.76
N LEU A 103 1.20 -9.39 3.82
CA LEU A 103 1.18 -8.39 4.90
C LEU A 103 1.58 -7.00 4.40
N GLU A 104 2.63 -6.90 3.58
CA GLU A 104 3.04 -5.64 2.96
C GLU A 104 1.95 -5.02 2.09
N VAL A 105 1.26 -5.83 1.27
CA VAL A 105 0.09 -5.38 0.50
C VAL A 105 -1.01 -4.88 1.42
N ALA A 106 -1.26 -5.57 2.55
CA ALA A 106 -2.27 -5.16 3.51
C ALA A 106 -1.91 -3.83 4.19
N ILE A 107 -0.63 -3.60 4.52
CA ILE A 107 -0.13 -2.35 5.09
C ILE A 107 -0.33 -1.20 4.11
N VAL A 108 0.09 -1.35 2.86
CA VAL A 108 -0.08 -0.30 1.83
C VAL A 108 -1.57 -0.05 1.55
N ALA A 109 -2.38 -1.11 1.48
CA ALA A 109 -3.81 -0.98 1.23
C ALA A 109 -4.54 -0.24 2.36
N ASP A 110 -4.18 -0.50 3.61
CA ASP A 110 -4.74 0.19 4.77
C ASP A 110 -4.21 1.63 4.89
N LYS A 111 -2.91 1.88 4.60
CA LYS A 111 -2.28 3.22 4.54
C LYS A 111 -2.99 4.13 3.54
N TYR A 112 -3.24 3.63 2.33
CA TYR A 112 -3.83 4.40 1.23
C TYR A 112 -5.34 4.19 1.07
N ASP A 113 -6.03 3.54 2.00
CA ASP A 113 -7.47 3.27 1.92
C ASP A 113 -7.91 2.57 0.61
N PHE A 114 -7.10 1.62 0.11
CA PHE A 114 -7.42 0.78 -1.04
C PHE A 114 -8.31 -0.42 -0.69
N LEU A 115 -8.77 -0.54 0.56
CA LEU A 115 -9.50 -1.72 1.08
C LEU A 115 -10.70 -2.11 0.20
N GLY A 116 -11.44 -1.12 -0.32
CA GLY A 116 -12.54 -1.36 -1.25
C GLY A 116 -12.10 -1.94 -2.59
N ALA A 117 -10.99 -1.42 -3.15
CA ALA A 117 -10.46 -1.81 -4.45
C ALA A 117 -9.80 -3.19 -4.42
N VAL A 118 -9.15 -3.56 -3.31
CA VAL A 118 -8.46 -4.86 -3.17
C VAL A 118 -9.31 -5.93 -2.52
N LYS A 119 -10.58 -5.66 -2.17
CA LYS A 119 -11.43 -6.57 -1.38
C LYS A 119 -11.44 -8.00 -1.91
N PHE A 120 -11.74 -8.20 -3.19
CA PHE A 120 -11.79 -9.55 -3.78
C PHE A 120 -10.41 -10.20 -3.90
N ALA A 121 -9.38 -9.41 -4.22
CA ALA A 121 -8.02 -9.92 -4.26
C ALA A 121 -7.55 -10.38 -2.87
N SER A 122 -7.89 -9.62 -1.81
CA SER A 122 -7.50 -9.95 -0.44
C SER A 122 -8.04 -11.30 0.02
N GLU A 123 -9.25 -11.70 -0.39
CA GLU A 123 -9.79 -13.03 -0.08
C GLU A 123 -8.96 -14.17 -0.69
N VAL A 124 -8.33 -13.93 -1.86
CA VAL A 124 -7.44 -14.89 -2.50
C VAL A 124 -6.07 -14.88 -1.83
N LEU A 125 -5.52 -13.69 -1.56
CA LEU A 125 -4.22 -13.51 -0.91
C LEU A 125 -4.18 -14.13 0.50
N LEU A 126 -5.27 -14.03 1.25
CA LEU A 126 -5.37 -14.60 2.61
C LEU A 126 -5.54 -16.12 2.64
N ARG A 127 -5.88 -16.76 1.51
CA ARG A 127 -5.99 -18.21 1.40
C ARG A 127 -4.67 -18.89 1.08
N ILE A 128 -3.59 -18.13 0.94
CA ILE A 128 -2.26 -18.68 0.72
C ILE A 128 -1.90 -19.53 1.94
N GLY A 129 -1.48 -20.76 1.69
CA GLY A 129 -1.10 -21.67 2.76
C GLY A 129 0.09 -21.11 3.53
N ALA A 130 -0.07 -20.97 4.85
CA ALA A 130 1.05 -20.68 5.73
C ALA A 130 1.96 -21.91 5.83
N LYS A 131 3.28 -21.70 5.72
CA LYS A 131 4.25 -22.80 5.82
C LYS A 131 4.66 -23.07 7.27
N ASP A 132 4.60 -22.04 8.11
CA ASP A 132 4.99 -22.07 9.51
C ASP A 132 4.14 -21.10 10.35
N PRO A 133 4.27 -21.12 11.70
CA PRO A 133 3.52 -20.22 12.59
C PRO A 133 3.81 -18.72 12.38
N SER A 134 4.99 -18.36 11.88
CA SER A 134 5.35 -16.96 11.58
C SER A 134 4.58 -16.47 10.36
N ASP A 135 4.49 -17.29 9.31
CA ASP A 135 3.60 -17.04 8.17
C ASP A 135 2.14 -16.90 8.61
N GLN A 136 1.66 -17.76 9.51
CA GLN A 136 0.30 -17.64 10.06
C GLN A 136 0.10 -16.31 10.77
N MET A 137 1.06 -15.87 11.61
CA MET A 137 0.98 -14.58 12.30
C MET A 137 0.92 -13.40 11.32
N ARG A 138 1.72 -13.43 10.24
CA ARG A 138 1.66 -12.41 9.18
C ARG A 138 0.31 -12.39 8.49
N LEU A 139 -0.28 -13.55 8.19
CA LEU A 139 -1.61 -13.64 7.59
C LEU A 139 -2.72 -13.19 8.57
N VAL A 140 -2.57 -13.40 9.88
CA VAL A 140 -3.47 -12.83 10.91
C VAL A 140 -3.41 -11.30 10.87
N ALA A 141 -2.22 -10.71 10.87
CA ALA A 141 -2.05 -9.26 10.78
C ALA A 141 -2.60 -8.70 9.46
N ALA A 142 -2.36 -9.39 8.34
CA ALA A 142 -2.91 -9.01 7.04
C ALA A 142 -4.45 -9.06 7.04
N ALA A 143 -5.07 -10.11 7.59
CA ALA A 143 -6.53 -10.22 7.68
C ALA A 143 -7.13 -9.09 8.54
N TYR A 144 -6.45 -8.71 9.62
CA TYR A 144 -6.83 -7.56 10.44
C TYR A 144 -6.80 -6.24 9.65
N LEU A 145 -5.74 -6.01 8.87
CA LEU A 145 -5.60 -4.81 8.02
C LEU A 145 -6.60 -4.79 6.86
N PHE A 146 -6.86 -5.93 6.23
CA PHE A 146 -7.88 -6.03 5.17
C PHE A 146 -9.33 -5.91 5.68
N ARG A 147 -9.55 -5.96 7.00
CA ARG A 147 -10.89 -6.00 7.61
C ARG A 147 -11.69 -7.24 7.21
N ASP A 148 -10.99 -8.36 6.96
CA ASP A 148 -11.61 -9.66 6.72
C ASP A 148 -11.76 -10.42 8.05
N ALA A 149 -12.91 -10.23 8.70
CA ALA A 149 -13.23 -10.89 9.96
C ALA A 149 -13.31 -12.42 9.85
N ARG A 150 -13.63 -12.97 8.67
CA ARG A 150 -13.73 -14.42 8.47
C ARG A 150 -12.34 -15.04 8.42
N ALA A 151 -11.48 -14.51 7.55
CA ALA A 151 -10.10 -14.97 7.44
C ALA A 151 -9.35 -14.79 8.76
N PHE A 152 -9.50 -13.64 9.43
CA PHE A 152 -8.89 -13.38 10.73
C PHE A 152 -9.27 -14.46 11.76
N LYS A 153 -10.55 -14.78 11.87
CA LYS A 153 -11.06 -15.81 12.79
C LYS A 153 -10.50 -17.20 12.44
N GLU A 154 -10.50 -17.58 11.17
CA GLU A 154 -10.06 -18.90 10.73
C GLU A 154 -8.57 -19.12 10.95
N ILE A 155 -7.74 -18.15 10.54
CA ILE A 155 -6.28 -18.24 10.67
C ILE A 155 -5.87 -18.19 12.13
N THR A 156 -6.46 -17.28 12.94
CA THR A 156 -6.16 -17.19 14.37
C THR A 156 -6.56 -18.46 15.11
N LYS A 157 -7.71 -19.04 14.79
CA LYS A 157 -8.14 -20.33 15.36
C LYS A 157 -7.13 -21.43 15.03
N ALA A 158 -6.66 -21.50 13.78
CA ALA A 158 -5.65 -22.48 13.39
C ALA A 158 -4.32 -22.26 14.13
N LEU A 159 -3.88 -21.01 14.29
CA LEU A 159 -2.65 -20.69 15.02
C LEU A 159 -2.76 -21.10 16.50
N VAL A 160 -3.84 -20.69 17.18
CA VAL A 160 -4.06 -20.99 18.62
C VAL A 160 -4.13 -22.48 18.91
N LEU A 161 -4.73 -23.26 18.01
CA LEU A 161 -4.88 -24.71 18.21
C LEU A 161 -3.60 -25.49 17.94
N ASN A 162 -2.72 -25.01 17.05
CA ASN A 162 -1.57 -25.79 16.55
C ASN A 162 -0.21 -25.26 17.03
N TYR A 163 -0.14 -24.03 17.54
CA TYR A 163 1.10 -23.44 18.05
C TYR A 163 1.15 -23.45 19.58
N HIS A 164 2.17 -24.10 20.12
CA HIS A 164 2.38 -24.25 21.57
C HIS A 164 3.61 -23.49 22.09
N GLY A 165 4.24 -22.67 21.25
CA GLY A 165 5.38 -21.83 21.62
C GLY A 165 4.98 -20.46 22.17
N SER A 166 5.97 -19.62 22.42
CA SER A 166 5.76 -18.23 22.85
C SER A 166 5.30 -17.37 21.66
N TYR A 167 4.16 -16.68 21.81
CA TYR A 167 3.67 -15.77 20.76
C TYR A 167 4.55 -14.54 20.58
N LEU A 168 5.39 -14.21 21.56
CA LEU A 168 6.41 -13.15 21.41
C LEU A 168 7.45 -13.53 20.36
N ASP A 169 7.69 -14.83 20.16
CA ASP A 169 8.64 -15.33 19.16
C ASP A 169 8.07 -15.21 17.73
N LEU A 170 6.76 -14.96 17.62
CA LEU A 170 6.06 -14.71 16.36
C LEU A 170 5.91 -13.21 16.05
N ALA A 171 6.28 -12.33 16.99
CA ALA A 171 6.28 -10.89 16.75
C ALA A 171 7.43 -10.52 15.80
N CYS A 172 7.12 -9.68 14.82
CA CYS A 172 8.11 -9.05 13.95
C CYS A 172 7.70 -7.60 13.69
N ASP A 173 8.67 -6.76 13.31
CA ASP A 173 8.48 -5.31 13.16
C ASP A 173 7.29 -4.96 12.26
N GLU A 174 7.05 -5.73 11.20
CA GLU A 174 5.93 -5.52 10.28
C GLU A 174 4.58 -5.79 10.97
N VAL A 175 4.49 -6.86 11.75
CA VAL A 175 3.29 -7.25 12.50
C VAL A 175 3.01 -6.25 13.63
N GLU A 176 4.04 -5.82 14.35
CA GLU A 176 3.91 -4.82 15.40
C GLU A 176 3.47 -3.47 14.86
N SER A 177 4.08 -3.01 13.76
CA SER A 177 3.75 -1.74 13.11
C SER A 177 2.32 -1.75 12.55
N ALA A 178 1.91 -2.86 11.92
CA ALA A 178 0.57 -3.07 11.39
C ALA A 178 -0.51 -2.99 12.48
N MET A 179 -0.25 -3.54 13.66
CA MET A 179 -1.23 -3.57 14.75
C MET A 179 -1.18 -2.32 15.66
N SER A 180 -0.02 -1.69 15.80
CA SER A 180 0.20 -0.59 16.76
C SER A 180 -0.33 0.77 16.30
N TRP A 181 -0.38 1.06 15.00
CA TRP A 181 -0.76 2.41 14.53
C TRP A 181 -2.21 2.80 14.87
N ARG A 182 -3.11 1.82 15.06
CA ARG A 182 -4.49 2.05 15.51
C ARG A 182 -4.65 2.22 17.02
N VAL A 183 -3.63 1.84 17.80
CA VAL A 183 -3.63 2.00 19.26
C VAL A 183 -3.24 3.44 19.66
N TYR A 184 -2.48 4.16 18.82
CA TYR A 184 -2.01 5.52 19.10
C TYR A 184 -2.80 6.67 18.44
N SER A 185 -3.64 6.41 17.43
CA SER A 185 -4.38 7.48 16.73
C SER A 185 -5.59 8.05 17.50
N LYS A 186 -5.93 7.50 18.69
CA LYS A 186 -6.98 8.06 19.57
C LYS A 186 -6.51 9.16 20.55
N HIS A 187 -5.22 9.52 20.58
CA HIS A 187 -4.71 10.52 21.54
C HIS A 187 -4.15 11.83 20.95
N ARG A 188 -4.37 12.13 19.66
CA ARG A 188 -4.09 13.46 19.08
C ARG A 188 -5.29 14.08 18.35
N GLY A 189 -6.47 13.98 18.95
CA GLY A 189 -7.71 14.57 18.42
C GLY A 189 -8.54 15.35 19.45
N ALA A 190 -7.97 15.70 20.61
CA ALA A 190 -8.64 16.56 21.59
C ALA A 190 -7.60 17.42 22.30
N THR A 191 -7.88 18.73 22.40
CA THR A 191 -7.03 19.84 22.89
C THR A 191 -5.91 20.24 21.92
N GLN A 192 -5.80 21.44 21.35
CA GLN A 192 -6.38 22.78 21.56
C GLN A 192 -6.76 23.31 20.16
N GLY A 193 -7.83 24.07 19.93
CA GLY A 193 -8.28 25.22 20.69
C GLY A 193 -8.41 26.36 19.67
N GLN A 194 -9.64 26.79 19.44
CA GLN A 194 -10.02 27.88 18.57
C GLN A 194 -9.14 29.11 18.79
N ASN A 195 -8.72 29.78 17.71
CA ASN A 195 -8.76 31.23 17.68
C ASN A 195 -9.04 31.73 16.26
N PHE A 196 -10.01 32.64 16.25
CA PHE A 196 -10.70 33.25 15.14
C PHE A 196 -10.05 34.64 14.91
N VAL A 197 -10.14 35.17 13.66
CA VAL A 197 -9.97 36.61 13.30
C VAL A 197 -8.50 37.10 13.23
N LYS A 198 -7.99 37.83 12.23
CA LYS A 198 -8.58 38.83 11.30
C LYS A 198 -7.74 38.96 10.02
N CYS A 199 -8.40 39.25 8.90
CA CYS A 199 -7.84 39.97 7.76
C CYS A 199 -7.34 41.38 8.18
N SER A 200 -6.22 41.81 7.61
CA SER A 200 -5.99 43.11 6.93
C SER A 200 -4.66 43.03 6.20
#